data_AF-A0A972PIM1-F1
#
_entry.id   AF-A0A972PIM1-F1
#
_cell.length_a   1.000
_cell.length_b   1.000
_cell.length_c   1.000
_cell.angle_alpha   90.00
_cell.angle_beta   90.00
_cell.angle_gamma   90.00
#
_symmetry.space_group_name_H-M   'P 1'
#
loop_
_entity.id
_entity.type
_entity.pdbx_description
1 polymer ?
#
loop_
_entity_poly.entity_id
_entity_poly.type
_entity_poly.pdbx_seq_one_letter_code
_entity_poly.pdbx_strand_id
1 'polypeptide(L)'
;MTIERRLNSRLAVNVDGLAELDWVSIEDRILEAVDLSFRERIDQLEQPDSQIRQNIASLIRKQKESAQLPDAYEMAAAISMGTQMVIDARTRQRVNRRVNLLNYIYLAALQIENEDPQDISAVILAHLEDIQSKMQIVWGKMELQRMAENNAKFSDLPEEYRTGLAPFMDKEAERVLQTKELPELLSENNAPAIRVFGKATQQNIYRYILLHAISDLWIEQLTRMEALRISIGMEAYAQLDPLVQYKSRSTDAFKNLFADIRMGVISRMFRLQPARPQTAGVEGQTTAKAEAGQPAKPDRNQDKGKKKRHKKR
;
A
#
# COMPACT_ATOMS: atom_id res chain seq x y z
N MET A 1 14.50 -13.71 -12.27
CA MET A 1 14.91 -12.96 -11.05
C MET A 1 16.30 -13.41 -10.69
N THR A 2 17.26 -12.51 -10.48
CA THR A 2 18.64 -12.88 -10.09
C THR A 2 18.70 -13.28 -8.60
N ILE A 3 19.63 -14.20 -8.25
CA ILE A 3 19.83 -14.69 -6.87
C ILE A 3 20.16 -13.53 -5.92
N GLU A 4 21.02 -12.61 -6.35
CA GLU A 4 21.38 -11.39 -5.61
C GLU A 4 20.17 -10.53 -5.23
N ARG A 5 19.16 -10.46 -6.09
CA ARG A 5 17.92 -9.71 -5.79
C ARG A 5 17.14 -10.35 -4.65
N ARG A 6 17.21 -11.68 -4.50
CA ARG A 6 16.57 -12.40 -3.40
C ARG A 6 17.37 -12.27 -2.10
N LEU A 7 18.70 -12.29 -2.19
CA LEU A 7 19.58 -12.12 -1.02
C LEU A 7 19.63 -10.66 -0.54
N ASN A 8 19.28 -9.71 -1.42
CA ASN A 8 19.44 -8.27 -1.21
C ASN A 8 20.91 -7.91 -0.89
N SER A 9 21.84 -8.69 -1.44
CA SER A 9 23.28 -8.57 -1.32
C SER A 9 23.93 -9.00 -2.64
N ARG A 10 25.15 -8.51 -2.89
CA ARG A 10 25.96 -9.01 -4.01
C ARG A 10 26.62 -10.31 -3.59
N LEU A 11 26.63 -11.28 -4.50
CA LEU A 11 27.35 -12.53 -4.28
C LEU A 11 28.82 -12.32 -4.60
N ALA A 12 29.70 -12.75 -3.70
CA ALA A 12 31.14 -12.71 -3.91
C ALA A 12 31.61 -13.85 -4.82
N VAL A 13 31.06 -13.93 -6.04
CA VAL A 13 31.33 -15.00 -7.01
C VAL A 13 32.02 -14.42 -8.23
N ASN A 14 33.19 -14.97 -8.57
CA ASN A 14 33.90 -14.61 -9.80
C ASN A 14 33.30 -15.38 -10.98
N VAL A 15 32.56 -14.67 -11.83
CA VAL A 15 31.84 -15.24 -12.99
C VAL A 15 32.80 -15.82 -14.02
N ASP A 16 33.95 -15.20 -14.24
CA ASP A 16 34.94 -15.67 -15.22
C ASP A 16 35.53 -17.03 -14.80
N GLY A 17 35.69 -17.23 -13.48
CA GLY A 17 36.16 -18.50 -12.91
C GLY A 17 35.11 -19.60 -12.81
N LEU A 18 33.84 -19.33 -13.18
CA LEU A 18 32.78 -20.35 -13.26
C LEU A 18 32.67 -20.95 -14.66
N ALA A 19 33.07 -20.23 -15.70
CA ALA A 19 32.92 -20.67 -17.09
C ALA A 19 33.76 -21.91 -17.44
N GLU A 20 34.80 -22.19 -16.64
CA GLU A 20 35.72 -23.32 -16.82
C GLU A 20 35.33 -24.57 -16.00
N LEU A 21 34.27 -24.49 -15.18
CA LEU A 21 33.86 -25.56 -14.27
C LEU A 21 32.71 -26.39 -14.85
N ASP A 22 32.57 -27.62 -14.35
CA ASP A 22 31.39 -28.44 -14.59
C ASP A 22 30.17 -27.91 -13.79
N TRP A 23 28.98 -28.37 -14.16
CA TRP A 23 27.73 -27.87 -13.56
C TRP A 23 27.62 -28.10 -12.05
N VAL A 24 28.14 -29.22 -11.52
CA VAL A 24 28.08 -29.52 -10.09
C VAL A 24 29.01 -28.57 -9.33
N SER A 25 30.24 -28.38 -9.83
CA SER A 25 31.20 -27.43 -9.26
C SER A 25 30.72 -25.98 -9.31
N ILE A 26 29.95 -25.59 -10.33
CA ILE A 26 29.30 -24.28 -10.43
C ILE A 26 28.20 -24.15 -9.36
N GLU A 27 27.35 -25.16 -9.22
CA GLU A 27 26.28 -25.20 -8.22
C GLU A 27 26.85 -25.07 -6.81
N ASP A 28 27.86 -25.88 -6.47
CA ASP A 28 28.52 -25.86 -5.16
C ASP A 28 29.09 -24.49 -4.83
N ARG A 29 29.82 -23.85 -5.77
CA ARG A 29 30.36 -22.50 -5.56
C ARG A 29 29.29 -21.44 -5.35
N ILE A 30 28.17 -21.53 -6.07
CA ILE A 30 27.06 -20.60 -5.89
C ILE A 30 26.42 -20.81 -4.52
N LEU A 31 26.19 -22.06 -4.11
CA LEU A 31 25.63 -22.39 -2.79
C LEU A 31 26.56 -21.95 -1.65
N GLU A 32 27.87 -22.17 -1.76
CA GLU A 32 28.84 -21.69 -0.78
C GLU A 32 28.83 -20.17 -0.63
N ALA A 33 28.76 -19.44 -1.75
CA ALA A 33 28.69 -17.98 -1.71
C ALA A 33 27.38 -17.45 -1.13
N VAL A 34 26.27 -18.16 -1.37
CA VAL A 34 24.96 -17.87 -0.75
C VAL A 34 25.04 -18.09 0.76
N ASP A 35 25.58 -19.23 1.19
CA ASP A 35 25.75 -19.57 2.61
C ASP A 35 26.66 -18.57 3.33
N LEU A 36 27.78 -18.19 2.71
CA LEU A 36 28.68 -17.16 3.24
C LEU A 36 27.94 -15.83 3.43
N SER A 37 27.18 -15.39 2.42
CA SER A 37 26.36 -14.18 2.51
C SER A 37 25.33 -14.25 3.64
N PHE A 38 24.76 -15.42 3.93
CA PHE A 38 23.83 -15.58 5.05
C PHE A 38 24.55 -15.55 6.40
N ARG A 39 25.69 -16.22 6.52
CA ARG A 39 26.50 -16.22 7.75
C ARG A 39 26.97 -14.80 8.11
N GLU A 40 27.55 -14.08 7.16
CA GLU A 40 27.98 -12.68 7.37
C GLU A 40 26.81 -11.80 7.81
N ARG A 41 25.62 -12.02 7.24
CA ARG A 41 24.42 -11.29 7.63
C ARG A 41 23.96 -11.64 9.05
N ILE A 42 23.98 -12.91 9.43
CA ILE A 42 23.67 -13.34 10.81
C ILE A 42 24.65 -12.69 11.78
N ASP A 43 25.95 -12.76 11.50
CA ASP A 43 26.99 -12.17 12.35
C ASP A 43 26.74 -10.67 12.57
N GLN A 44 26.43 -9.92 11.50
CA GLN A 44 26.08 -8.49 11.60
C GLN A 44 24.83 -8.24 12.46
N LEU A 45 23.85 -9.12 12.42
CA LEU A 45 22.62 -9.01 13.20
C LEU A 45 22.83 -9.37 14.68
N GLU A 46 23.83 -10.19 15.01
CA GLU A 46 24.13 -10.58 16.39
C GLU A 46 24.98 -9.56 17.16
N GLN A 47 25.71 -8.69 16.43
CA GLN A 47 26.57 -7.66 17.01
C GLN A 47 25.83 -6.80 18.06
N PRO A 48 26.51 -6.32 19.11
CA PRO A 48 25.89 -5.52 20.17
C PRO A 48 25.19 -4.25 19.66
N ASP A 49 25.75 -3.61 18.63
CA ASP A 49 25.22 -2.40 18.01
C ASP A 49 24.25 -2.70 16.85
N SER A 50 23.82 -3.96 16.69
CA SER A 50 22.94 -4.34 15.59
C SER A 50 21.59 -3.64 15.68
N GLN A 51 21.00 -3.42 14.51
CA GLN A 51 19.72 -2.74 14.40
C GLN A 51 18.58 -3.52 15.06
N ILE A 52 18.68 -4.86 15.13
CA ILE A 52 17.73 -5.70 15.88
C ILE A 52 17.79 -5.35 17.37
N ARG A 53 18.98 -5.30 17.97
CA ARG A 53 19.13 -4.97 19.39
C ARG A 53 18.66 -3.55 19.69
N GLN A 54 18.97 -2.59 18.81
CA GLN A 54 18.48 -1.22 18.92
C GLN A 54 16.95 -1.15 18.86
N ASN A 55 16.31 -1.88 17.93
CA ASN A 55 14.86 -1.93 17.80
C ASN A 55 14.20 -2.53 19.05
N ILE A 56 14.73 -3.65 19.57
CA ILE A 56 14.24 -4.28 20.80
C ILE A 56 14.39 -3.32 22.00
N ALA A 57 15.57 -2.70 22.15
CA ALA A 57 15.82 -1.77 23.25
C ALA A 57 14.87 -0.56 23.19
N SER A 58 14.60 -0.04 21.99
CA SER A 58 13.64 1.04 21.75
C SER A 58 12.21 0.64 22.16
N LEU A 59 11.76 -0.56 21.77
CA LEU A 59 10.45 -1.08 22.16
C LEU A 59 10.30 -1.21 23.67
N ILE A 60 11.29 -1.83 24.33
CA ILE A 60 11.28 -2.02 25.79
C ILE A 60 11.23 -0.67 26.51
N ARG A 61 11.97 0.35 26.02
CA ARG A 61 11.93 1.71 26.59
C ARG A 61 10.54 2.33 26.47
N LYS A 62 9.97 2.34 25.26
CA LYS A 62 8.64 2.92 24.99
C LYS A 62 7.53 2.28 25.83
N GLN A 63 7.64 0.99 26.11
CA GLN A 63 6.61 0.27 26.85
C GLN A 63 6.77 0.34 28.37
N LYS A 64 7.99 0.54 28.89
CA LYS A 64 8.17 0.94 30.29
C LYS A 64 7.41 2.22 30.62
N GLU A 65 7.35 3.16 29.67
CA GLU A 65 6.58 4.40 29.81
C GLU A 65 5.06 4.15 29.76
N SER A 66 4.61 3.08 29.10
CA SER A 66 3.19 2.73 28.93
C SER A 66 2.68 1.64 29.90
N ALA A 67 3.52 1.13 30.80
CA ALA A 67 3.24 0.06 31.76
C ALA A 67 2.63 -1.24 31.14
N GLN A 68 2.94 -1.54 29.88
CA GLN A 68 2.46 -2.73 29.17
C GLN A 68 3.64 -3.63 28.76
N LEU A 69 3.43 -4.95 28.71
CA LEU A 69 4.42 -5.88 28.16
C LEU A 69 4.33 -5.88 26.62
N PRO A 70 5.46 -6.01 25.93
CA PRO A 70 5.47 -6.15 24.48
C PRO A 70 4.76 -7.42 24.04
N ASP A 71 3.75 -7.27 23.18
CA ASP A 71 3.19 -8.39 22.45
C ASP A 71 4.25 -8.93 21.46
N ALA A 72 4.32 -10.25 21.31
CA ALA A 72 5.24 -10.94 20.41
C ALA A 72 5.07 -10.46 18.96
N TYR A 73 3.85 -10.09 18.55
CA TYR A 73 3.59 -9.54 17.22
C TYR A 73 4.26 -8.18 17.01
N GLU A 74 4.20 -7.28 17.99
CA GLU A 74 4.86 -5.96 17.91
C GLU A 74 6.37 -6.11 17.88
N MET A 75 6.91 -7.02 18.70
CA MET A 75 8.34 -7.34 18.67
C MET A 75 8.76 -7.85 17.31
N ALA A 76 8.10 -8.90 16.79
CA ALA A 76 8.42 -9.51 15.51
C ALA A 76 8.35 -8.48 14.37
N ALA A 77 7.33 -7.62 14.36
CA ALA A 77 7.20 -6.56 13.38
C ALA A 77 8.34 -5.54 13.47
N ALA A 78 8.73 -5.11 14.68
CA ALA A 78 9.78 -4.12 14.86
C ALA A 78 11.17 -4.65 14.51
N ILE A 79 11.50 -5.89 14.87
CA ILE A 79 12.82 -6.47 14.56
C ILE A 79 12.97 -6.86 13.09
N SER A 80 11.85 -7.05 12.37
CA SER A 80 11.88 -7.36 10.94
C SER A 80 12.40 -6.22 10.06
N MET A 81 12.31 -4.97 10.50
CA MET A 81 12.62 -3.82 9.65
C MET A 81 13.74 -2.96 10.23
N GLY A 82 14.60 -2.49 9.33
CA GLY A 82 15.74 -1.66 9.63
C GLY A 82 15.84 -0.44 8.72
N THR A 83 16.85 0.38 8.97
CA THR A 83 17.25 1.51 8.12
C THR A 83 18.70 1.36 7.71
N GLN A 84 18.96 1.44 6.42
CA GLN A 84 20.30 1.46 5.87
C GLN A 84 20.53 2.80 5.20
N MET A 85 21.66 3.43 5.50
CA MET A 85 22.08 4.64 4.79
C MET A 85 22.48 4.27 3.36
N VAL A 86 21.78 4.82 2.37
CA VAL A 86 22.07 4.61 0.95
C VAL A 86 22.26 5.97 0.29
N ILE A 87 23.19 6.06 -0.64
CA ILE A 87 23.35 7.26 -1.49
C ILE A 87 22.35 7.13 -2.64
N ASP A 88 21.43 8.08 -2.76
CA ASP A 88 20.49 8.13 -3.87
C ASP A 88 21.26 8.41 -5.17
N ALA A 89 21.11 7.52 -6.16
CA ALA A 89 21.82 7.61 -7.43
C ALA A 89 21.46 8.87 -8.24
N ARG A 90 20.25 9.42 -8.04
CA ARG A 90 19.75 10.58 -8.80
C ARG A 90 20.15 11.90 -8.14
N THR A 91 20.13 11.98 -6.81
CA THR A 91 20.40 13.23 -6.07
C THR A 91 21.78 13.27 -5.43
N ARG A 92 22.51 12.14 -5.41
CA ARG A 92 23.80 11.94 -4.71
C ARG A 92 23.76 12.29 -3.21
N GLN A 93 22.57 12.36 -2.63
CA GLN A 93 22.39 12.64 -1.21
C GLN A 93 22.31 11.33 -0.42
N ARG A 94 22.71 11.39 0.85
CA ARG A 94 22.55 10.27 1.79
C ARG A 94 21.10 10.24 2.27
N VAL A 95 20.43 9.12 2.03
CA VAL A 95 19.03 8.92 2.41
C VAL A 95 18.93 7.62 3.20
N ASN A 96 18.15 7.65 4.28
CA ASN A 96 17.81 6.41 5.00
C ASN A 96 16.80 5.63 4.17
N ARG A 97 17.18 4.43 3.75
CA ARG A 97 16.29 3.48 3.08
C ARG A 97 15.83 2.45 4.09
N ARG A 98 14.52 2.18 4.14
CA ARG A 98 13.97 1.08 4.93
C ARG A 98 14.37 -0.25 4.28
N VAL A 99 14.94 -1.14 5.07
CA VAL A 99 15.39 -2.47 4.63
C VAL A 99 14.73 -3.55 5.46
N ASN A 100 14.52 -4.72 4.86
CA ASN A 100 14.02 -5.88 5.60
C ASN A 100 15.22 -6.62 6.21
N LEU A 101 15.28 -6.66 7.54
CA LEU A 101 16.32 -7.36 8.31
C LEU A 101 16.02 -8.84 8.41
N LEU A 102 14.77 -9.20 8.72
CA LEU A 102 14.30 -10.58 8.89
C LEU A 102 13.06 -10.84 8.05
N ASN A 103 13.13 -11.84 7.17
CA ASN A 103 12.01 -12.25 6.35
C ASN A 103 11.37 -13.54 6.90
N TYR A 104 10.15 -13.42 7.43
CA TYR A 104 9.43 -14.56 8.01
C TYR A 104 8.63 -15.37 6.99
N ILE A 105 8.60 -14.99 5.70
CA ILE A 105 7.74 -15.64 4.71
C ILE A 105 8.04 -17.14 4.61
N TYR A 106 9.31 -17.52 4.63
CA TYR A 106 9.69 -18.94 4.53
C TYR A 106 9.36 -19.70 5.82
N LEU A 107 9.59 -19.10 6.98
CA LEU A 107 9.22 -19.70 8.27
C LEU A 107 7.70 -19.90 8.37
N ALA A 108 6.92 -18.91 7.93
CA ALA A 108 5.47 -19.02 7.85
C ALA A 108 5.03 -20.10 6.85
N ALA A 109 5.71 -20.23 5.70
CA ALA A 109 5.41 -21.27 4.71
C ALA A 109 5.66 -22.68 5.28
N LEU A 110 6.75 -22.88 6.03
CA LEU A 110 7.03 -24.16 6.70
C LEU A 110 5.96 -24.51 7.75
N GLN A 111 5.39 -23.51 8.42
CA GLN A 111 4.33 -23.75 9.40
C GLN A 111 3.04 -24.26 8.77
N ILE A 112 2.77 -23.92 7.51
CA ILE A 112 1.54 -24.30 6.79
C ILE A 112 1.77 -25.39 5.74
N GLU A 113 3.01 -25.88 5.56
CA GLU A 113 3.38 -26.79 4.45
C GLU A 113 2.57 -28.09 4.47
N ASN A 114 2.21 -28.58 5.66
CA ASN A 114 1.47 -29.83 5.85
C ASN A 114 0.00 -29.62 6.25
N GLU A 115 -0.50 -28.39 6.19
CA GLU A 115 -1.91 -28.10 6.48
C GLU A 115 -2.79 -28.27 5.24
N ASP A 116 -4.06 -28.64 5.45
CA ASP A 116 -5.01 -28.74 4.35
C ASP A 116 -5.35 -27.34 3.79
N PRO A 117 -5.41 -27.14 2.46
CA PRO A 117 -5.76 -25.84 1.88
C PRO A 117 -7.10 -25.26 2.35
N GLN A 118 -8.08 -26.10 2.70
CA GLN A 118 -9.37 -25.66 3.23
C GLN A 118 -9.24 -25.11 4.65
N ASP A 119 -8.41 -25.75 5.48
CA ASP A 119 -8.15 -25.31 6.86
C ASP A 119 -7.41 -23.96 6.86
N ILE A 120 -6.38 -23.82 6.02
CA ILE A 120 -5.66 -22.54 5.84
C ILE A 120 -6.66 -21.45 5.41
N SER A 121 -7.53 -21.76 4.46
CA SER A 121 -8.54 -20.81 3.97
C SER A 121 -9.51 -20.39 5.08
N ALA A 122 -9.94 -21.33 5.93
CA ALA A 122 -10.81 -21.06 7.07
C ALA A 122 -10.13 -20.15 8.10
N VAL A 123 -8.85 -20.41 8.43
CA VAL A 123 -8.06 -19.58 9.33
C VAL A 123 -7.91 -18.15 8.80
N ILE A 124 -7.57 -18.00 7.51
CA ILE A 124 -7.45 -16.69 6.86
C ILE A 124 -8.79 -15.94 6.89
N LEU A 125 -9.90 -16.64 6.62
CA LEU A 125 -11.23 -16.04 6.63
C LEU A 125 -11.63 -15.58 8.03
N ALA A 126 -11.42 -16.41 9.05
CA ALA A 126 -11.69 -16.05 10.44
C ALA A 126 -10.87 -14.83 10.88
N HIS A 127 -9.59 -14.78 10.50
CA HIS A 127 -8.73 -13.63 10.80
C HIS A 127 -9.17 -12.35 10.05
N LEU A 128 -9.61 -12.48 8.79
CA LEU A 128 -10.21 -11.38 8.03
C LEU A 128 -11.45 -10.84 8.74
N GLU A 129 -12.38 -11.70 9.16
CA GLU A 129 -13.62 -11.31 9.84
C GLU A 129 -13.35 -10.64 11.19
N ASP A 130 -12.39 -11.14 11.97
CA ASP A 130 -11.96 -10.52 13.22
C ASP A 130 -11.40 -9.11 12.99
N ILE A 131 -10.50 -8.94 12.01
CA ILE A 131 -9.96 -7.62 11.66
C ILE A 131 -11.09 -6.68 11.20
N GLN A 132 -12.02 -7.15 10.39
CA GLN A 132 -13.16 -6.35 9.96
C GLN A 132 -13.97 -5.84 11.16
N SER A 133 -14.27 -6.71 12.12
CA SER A 133 -14.97 -6.35 13.36
C SER A 133 -14.21 -5.30 14.17
N LYS A 134 -12.88 -5.47 14.33
CA LYS A 134 -12.02 -4.50 15.03
C LYS A 134 -11.95 -3.15 14.30
N MET A 135 -11.85 -3.18 12.97
CA MET A 135 -11.80 -1.97 12.14
C MET A 135 -13.12 -1.19 12.17
N GLN A 136 -14.28 -1.86 12.29
CA GLN A 136 -15.57 -1.17 12.50
C GLN A 136 -15.52 -0.27 13.74
N ILE A 137 -14.86 -0.68 14.82
CA ILE A 137 -14.73 0.15 16.02
C ILE A 137 -13.91 1.41 15.73
N VAL A 138 -12.79 1.26 15.03
CA VAL A 138 -11.92 2.38 14.67
C VAL A 138 -12.64 3.36 13.74
N TRP A 139 -13.23 2.85 12.65
CA TRP A 139 -13.98 3.67 11.69
C TRP A 139 -15.22 4.31 12.31
N GLY A 140 -15.92 3.60 13.18
CA GLY A 140 -17.08 4.12 13.90
C GLY A 140 -16.72 5.30 14.79
N LYS A 141 -15.60 5.21 15.52
CA LYS A 141 -15.07 6.33 16.30
C LYS A 141 -14.68 7.51 15.43
N MET A 142 -13.97 7.26 14.33
CA MET A 142 -13.55 8.32 13.41
C MET A 142 -14.76 9.06 12.82
N GLU A 143 -15.78 8.31 12.40
CA GLU A 143 -16.97 8.89 11.81
C GLU A 143 -17.82 9.64 12.85
N LEU A 144 -17.99 9.08 14.05
CA LEU A 144 -18.64 9.79 15.16
C LEU A 144 -17.90 11.06 15.54
N GLN A 145 -16.56 11.03 15.59
CA GLN A 145 -15.74 12.21 15.85
C GLN A 145 -15.99 13.29 14.79
N ARG A 146 -15.96 12.93 13.51
CA ARG A 146 -16.24 13.84 12.39
C ARG A 146 -17.61 14.51 12.52
N MET A 147 -18.61 13.78 13.03
CA MET A 147 -19.97 14.32 13.25
C MET A 147 -20.08 15.15 14.53
N ALA A 148 -19.40 14.73 15.60
CA ALA A 148 -19.39 15.41 16.88
C ALA A 148 -18.74 16.80 16.80
N GLU A 149 -17.76 17.01 15.91
CA GLU A 149 -17.13 18.32 15.68
C GLU A 149 -18.12 19.42 15.26
N ASN A 150 -19.31 19.05 14.76
CA ASN A 150 -20.36 19.98 14.38
C ASN A 150 -21.51 20.09 15.41
N ASN A 151 -21.36 19.52 16.63
CA ASN A 151 -22.39 19.48 17.68
C ASN A 151 -23.78 19.00 17.18
N ALA A 152 -23.80 18.03 16.26
CA ALA A 152 -25.04 17.51 15.70
C ALA A 152 -25.71 16.48 16.62
N LYS A 153 -27.05 16.51 16.70
CA LYS A 153 -27.85 15.40 17.22
C LYS A 153 -28.07 14.37 16.12
N PHE A 154 -28.37 13.13 16.51
CA PHE A 154 -28.78 12.11 15.55
C PHE A 154 -30.03 12.51 14.75
N SER A 155 -30.98 13.22 15.36
CA SER A 155 -32.19 13.73 14.71
C SER A 155 -31.88 14.70 13.56
N ASP A 156 -30.77 15.41 13.67
CA ASP A 156 -30.40 16.49 12.75
C ASP A 156 -29.61 15.97 11.55
N LEU A 157 -29.26 14.67 11.57
CA LEU A 157 -28.55 14.04 10.47
C LEU A 157 -29.45 13.98 9.21
N PRO A 158 -28.87 14.20 8.01
CA PRO A 158 -29.57 14.04 6.75
C PRO A 158 -30.34 12.71 6.68
N GLU A 159 -31.53 12.73 6.09
CA GLU A 159 -32.39 11.55 6.01
C GLU A 159 -31.71 10.39 5.26
N GLU A 160 -30.94 10.70 4.22
CA GLU A 160 -30.10 9.74 3.50
C GLU A 160 -29.13 9.01 4.43
N TYR A 161 -28.54 9.73 5.38
CA TYR A 161 -27.57 9.18 6.32
C TYR A 161 -28.26 8.28 7.36
N ARG A 162 -29.40 8.72 7.91
CA ARG A 162 -30.20 7.91 8.85
C ARG A 162 -30.73 6.64 8.19
N THR A 163 -31.21 6.74 6.96
CA THR A 163 -31.65 5.59 6.15
C THR A 163 -30.50 4.63 5.88
N GLY A 164 -29.30 5.14 5.62
CA GLY A 164 -28.10 4.33 5.45
C GLY A 164 -27.63 3.60 6.71
N LEU A 165 -27.92 4.16 7.91
CA LEU A 165 -27.60 3.53 9.19
C LEU A 165 -28.64 2.48 9.62
N ALA A 166 -29.91 2.67 9.26
CA ALA A 166 -31.02 1.85 9.70
C ALA A 166 -30.81 0.32 9.55
N PRO A 167 -30.21 -0.20 8.46
CA PRO A 167 -29.94 -1.65 8.32
C PRO A 167 -28.95 -2.21 9.35
N PHE A 168 -28.15 -1.36 9.98
CA PHE A 168 -27.11 -1.75 10.93
C PHE A 168 -27.51 -1.50 12.39
N MET A 169 -28.67 -0.86 12.62
CA MET A 169 -29.17 -0.49 13.94
C MET A 169 -30.01 -1.61 14.55
N ASP A 170 -29.74 -1.91 15.82
CA ASP A 170 -30.63 -2.69 16.67
C ASP A 170 -31.44 -1.75 17.59
N LYS A 171 -32.41 -2.30 18.32
CA LYS A 171 -33.28 -1.53 19.23
C LYS A 171 -32.51 -0.78 20.31
N GLU A 172 -31.37 -1.32 20.73
CA GLU A 172 -30.53 -0.70 21.76
C GLU A 172 -29.80 0.52 21.19
N ALA A 173 -29.14 0.36 20.04
CA ALA A 173 -28.45 1.43 19.33
C ALA A 173 -29.42 2.55 18.92
N GLU A 174 -30.63 2.21 18.47
CA GLU A 174 -31.65 3.19 18.15
C GLU A 174 -32.02 4.08 19.35
N ARG A 175 -32.31 3.46 20.50
CA ARG A 175 -32.61 4.21 21.73
C ARG A 175 -31.46 5.13 22.13
N VAL A 176 -30.23 4.62 22.08
CA VAL A 176 -29.02 5.36 22.44
C VAL A 176 -28.83 6.57 21.51
N LEU A 177 -28.94 6.37 20.21
CA LEU A 177 -28.72 7.41 19.20
C LEU A 177 -29.81 8.49 19.23
N GLN A 178 -31.06 8.13 19.53
CA GLN A 178 -32.15 9.11 19.63
C GLN A 178 -32.11 9.95 20.91
N THR A 179 -31.51 9.42 21.99
CA THR A 179 -31.58 10.05 23.32
C THR A 179 -30.36 10.89 23.66
N LYS A 180 -29.18 10.51 23.15
CA LYS A 180 -27.89 11.12 23.54
C LYS A 180 -27.29 11.95 22.42
N GLU A 181 -26.48 12.93 22.83
CA GLU A 181 -25.69 13.76 21.93
C GLU A 181 -24.49 12.98 21.36
N LEU A 182 -24.14 13.18 20.09
CA LEU A 182 -23.04 12.46 19.44
C LEU A 182 -21.67 12.64 20.13
N PRO A 183 -21.30 13.84 20.65
CA PRO A 183 -20.06 14.02 21.42
C PRO A 183 -20.02 13.21 22.72
N GLU A 184 -21.16 13.05 23.40
CA GLU A 184 -21.27 12.26 24.64
C GLU A 184 -21.09 10.77 24.34
N LEU A 185 -21.67 10.28 23.24
CA LEU A 185 -21.48 8.88 22.81
C LEU A 185 -20.02 8.55 22.51
N LEU A 186 -19.27 9.51 21.98
CA LEU A 186 -17.84 9.35 21.73
C LEU A 186 -17.03 9.35 23.03
N SER A 187 -17.30 10.27 23.96
CA SER A 187 -16.58 10.36 25.23
C SER A 187 -16.83 9.15 26.14
N GLU A 188 -18.06 8.63 26.14
CA GLU A 188 -18.45 7.41 26.86
C GLU A 188 -18.00 6.12 26.16
N ASN A 189 -17.42 6.21 24.96
CA ASN A 189 -17.03 5.05 24.15
C ASN A 189 -18.22 4.08 23.94
N ASN A 190 -19.39 4.62 23.59
CA ASN A 190 -20.62 3.85 23.48
C ASN A 190 -20.55 2.78 22.36
N ALA A 191 -20.43 1.52 22.73
CA ALA A 191 -20.19 0.43 21.79
C ALA A 191 -21.32 0.20 20.77
N PRO A 192 -22.62 0.23 21.13
CA PRO A 192 -23.71 0.14 20.16
C PRO A 192 -23.64 1.23 19.08
N ALA A 193 -23.51 2.50 19.48
CA ALA A 193 -23.42 3.62 18.54
C ALA A 193 -22.18 3.50 17.64
N ILE A 194 -21.00 3.27 18.22
CA ILE A 194 -19.75 3.12 17.46
C ILE A 194 -19.87 2.00 16.41
N ARG A 195 -20.46 0.86 16.76
CA ARG A 195 -20.63 -0.26 15.82
C ARG A 195 -21.55 0.08 14.64
N VAL A 196 -22.64 0.81 14.86
CA VAL A 196 -23.55 1.23 13.79
C VAL A 196 -22.82 2.10 12.76
N PHE A 197 -22.16 3.16 13.23
CA PHE A 197 -21.38 4.06 12.38
C PHE A 197 -20.21 3.34 11.70
N GLY A 198 -19.57 2.41 12.41
CA GLY A 198 -18.49 1.57 11.90
C GLY A 198 -18.92 0.68 10.75
N LYS A 199 -20.03 -0.05 10.91
CA LYS A 199 -20.60 -0.93 9.87
C LYS A 199 -21.06 -0.15 8.64
N ALA A 200 -21.73 0.98 8.83
CA ALA A 200 -22.15 1.82 7.71
C ALA A 200 -20.95 2.40 6.95
N THR A 201 -19.93 2.89 7.66
CA THR A 201 -18.68 3.37 7.06
C THR A 201 -17.97 2.26 6.30
N GLN A 202 -17.86 1.06 6.88
CA GLN A 202 -17.29 -0.11 6.24
C GLN A 202 -18.02 -0.46 4.93
N GLN A 203 -19.35 -0.49 4.95
CA GLN A 203 -20.15 -0.79 3.76
C GLN A 203 -19.91 0.22 2.63
N ASN A 204 -19.84 1.51 2.98
CA ASN A 204 -19.55 2.57 2.01
C ASN A 204 -18.14 2.42 1.41
N ILE A 205 -17.15 2.10 2.23
CA ILE A 205 -15.78 1.82 1.77
C ILE A 205 -15.77 0.61 0.83
N TYR A 206 -16.44 -0.49 1.17
CA TYR A 206 -16.44 -1.70 0.35
C TYR A 206 -17.14 -1.48 -0.98
N ARG A 207 -18.28 -0.77 -0.99
CA ARG A 207 -18.93 -0.34 -2.24
C ARG A 207 -18.01 0.51 -3.09
N TYR A 208 -17.34 1.50 -2.48
CA TYR A 208 -16.40 2.36 -3.19
C TYR A 208 -15.26 1.56 -3.82
N ILE A 209 -14.61 0.67 -3.05
CA ILE A 209 -13.51 -0.16 -3.53
C ILE A 209 -13.95 -1.07 -4.67
N LEU A 210 -15.09 -1.73 -4.53
CA LEU A 210 -15.63 -2.62 -5.56
C LEU A 210 -15.91 -1.87 -6.87
N LEU A 211 -16.64 -0.75 -6.78
CA LEU A 211 -16.98 0.05 -7.94
C LEU A 211 -15.73 0.57 -8.65
N HIS A 212 -14.78 1.14 -7.89
CA HIS A 212 -13.53 1.63 -8.49
C HIS A 212 -12.69 0.51 -9.10
N ALA A 213 -12.53 -0.64 -8.42
CA ALA A 213 -11.77 -1.76 -8.96
C ALA A 213 -12.38 -2.28 -10.26
N ILE A 214 -13.71 -2.41 -10.32
CA ILE A 214 -14.42 -2.85 -11.53
C ILE A 214 -14.27 -1.80 -12.63
N SER A 215 -14.55 -0.52 -12.34
CA SER A 215 -14.50 0.54 -13.34
C SER A 215 -13.11 0.73 -13.95
N ASP A 216 -12.07 0.81 -13.11
CA ASP A 216 -10.69 1.02 -13.56
C ASP A 216 -10.23 -0.14 -14.46
N LEU A 217 -10.44 -1.38 -14.02
CA LEU A 217 -9.99 -2.57 -14.74
C LEU A 217 -10.85 -2.86 -15.98
N TRP A 218 -12.13 -2.49 -15.98
CA TRP A 218 -12.98 -2.61 -17.15
C TRP A 218 -12.52 -1.69 -18.28
N ILE A 219 -12.17 -0.43 -17.98
CA ILE A 219 -11.63 0.51 -18.97
C ILE A 219 -10.31 -0.02 -19.56
N GLU A 220 -9.44 -0.56 -18.71
CA GLU A 220 -8.19 -1.17 -19.17
C GLU A 220 -8.48 -2.40 -20.05
N GLN A 221 -9.44 -3.23 -19.68
CA GLN A 221 -9.84 -4.39 -20.47
C GLN A 221 -10.38 -3.99 -21.85
N LEU A 222 -11.22 -2.96 -21.95
CA LEU A 222 -11.69 -2.45 -23.24
C LEU A 222 -10.52 -2.02 -24.14
N THR A 223 -9.54 -1.34 -23.55
CA THR A 223 -8.31 -0.95 -24.24
C THR A 223 -7.51 -2.17 -24.72
N ARG A 224 -7.38 -3.19 -23.87
CA ARG A 224 -6.73 -4.47 -24.21
C ARG A 224 -7.47 -5.21 -25.33
N MET A 225 -8.80 -5.20 -25.35
CA MET A 225 -9.60 -5.83 -26.41
C MET A 225 -9.47 -5.10 -27.75
N GLU A 226 -9.37 -3.77 -27.75
CA GLU A 226 -9.10 -3.00 -28.96
C GLU A 226 -7.71 -3.35 -29.53
N ALA A 227 -6.68 -3.37 -28.68
CA ALA A 227 -5.33 -3.77 -29.08
C ALA A 227 -5.28 -5.22 -29.60
N LEU A 228 -6.01 -6.13 -28.95
CA LEU A 228 -6.14 -7.52 -29.37
C LEU A 228 -6.75 -7.62 -30.77
N ARG A 229 -7.83 -6.87 -31.05
CA ARG A 229 -8.48 -6.83 -32.36
C ARG A 229 -7.50 -6.39 -33.45
N ILE A 230 -6.71 -5.34 -33.20
CA ILE A 230 -5.69 -4.86 -34.14
C ILE A 230 -4.61 -5.92 -34.36
N SER A 231 -4.09 -6.54 -33.29
CA SER A 231 -3.04 -7.56 -33.38
C SER A 231 -3.47 -8.79 -34.19
N ILE A 232 -4.70 -9.28 -33.97
CA ILE A 232 -5.25 -10.42 -34.70
C ILE A 232 -5.49 -10.06 -36.17
N GLY A 233 -5.90 -8.82 -36.45
CA GLY A 233 -5.99 -8.31 -37.82
C GLY A 233 -4.64 -8.34 -38.56
N MET A 234 -3.53 -8.15 -37.85
CA MET A 234 -2.17 -8.29 -38.41
C MET A 234 -1.72 -9.75 -38.52
N GLU A 235 -2.09 -10.61 -37.56
CA GLU A 235 -1.79 -12.05 -37.55
C GLU A 235 -2.64 -12.87 -38.54
N ALA A 236 -3.74 -12.31 -39.06
CA ALA A 236 -4.65 -12.97 -40.01
C ALA A 236 -3.97 -13.45 -41.32
N TYR A 237 -2.74 -13.02 -41.58
CA TYR A 237 -1.89 -13.57 -42.64
C TYR A 237 -1.47 -15.05 -42.41
N ALA A 238 -1.68 -15.60 -41.20
CA ALA A 238 -1.25 -16.95 -40.81
C ALA A 238 -2.28 -18.08 -41.02
N GLN A 239 -3.29 -17.90 -41.88
CA GLN A 239 -4.32 -18.91 -42.25
C GLN A 239 -5.20 -19.46 -41.11
N LEU A 240 -5.14 -18.87 -39.92
CA LEU A 240 -6.03 -19.18 -38.80
C LEU A 240 -7.24 -18.23 -38.80
N ASP A 241 -8.43 -18.73 -38.47
CA ASP A 241 -9.65 -17.91 -38.41
C ASP A 241 -9.52 -16.80 -37.33
N PRO A 242 -9.48 -15.51 -37.74
CA PRO A 242 -9.34 -14.38 -36.83
C PRO A 242 -10.45 -14.32 -35.76
N LEU A 243 -11.67 -14.74 -36.12
CA LEU A 243 -12.82 -14.69 -35.22
C LEU A 243 -12.66 -15.70 -34.08
N VAL A 244 -12.19 -16.91 -34.41
CA VAL A 244 -11.95 -17.98 -33.43
C VAL A 244 -10.85 -17.57 -32.46
N GLN A 245 -9.75 -17.02 -32.99
CA GLN A 245 -8.65 -16.53 -32.15
C GLN A 245 -9.08 -15.39 -31.24
N TYR A 246 -9.83 -14.42 -31.76
CA TYR A 246 -10.33 -13.30 -30.96
C TYR A 246 -11.24 -13.80 -29.86
N LYS A 247 -12.18 -14.70 -30.15
CA LYS A 247 -13.08 -15.28 -29.16
C LYS A 247 -12.32 -16.03 -28.06
N SER A 248 -11.32 -16.84 -28.42
CA SER A 248 -10.52 -17.56 -27.44
C SER A 248 -9.74 -16.60 -26.52
N ARG A 249 -8.93 -15.71 -27.10
CA ARG A 249 -8.07 -14.78 -26.34
C ARG A 249 -8.89 -13.78 -25.52
N SER A 250 -10.03 -13.29 -26.04
CA SER A 250 -10.92 -12.39 -25.30
C SER A 250 -11.60 -13.08 -24.11
N THR A 251 -12.01 -14.35 -24.27
CA THR A 251 -12.58 -15.14 -23.17
C THR A 251 -11.57 -15.33 -22.04
N ASP A 252 -10.33 -15.65 -22.37
CA ASP A 252 -9.27 -15.83 -21.37
C ASP A 252 -8.89 -14.51 -20.70
N ALA A 253 -8.81 -13.41 -21.47
CA ALA A 253 -8.60 -12.08 -20.91
C ALA A 253 -9.73 -11.67 -19.95
N PHE A 254 -10.98 -12.02 -20.25
CA PHE A 254 -12.12 -11.74 -19.38
C PHE A 254 -12.11 -12.58 -18.09
N LYS A 255 -11.66 -13.84 -18.14
CA LYS A 255 -11.43 -14.64 -16.92
C LYS A 255 -10.37 -14.00 -16.02
N ASN A 256 -9.27 -13.54 -16.62
CA ASN A 256 -8.19 -12.86 -15.90
C ASN A 256 -8.67 -11.54 -15.28
N LEU A 257 -9.54 -10.78 -15.96
CA LEU A 257 -10.15 -9.57 -15.42
C LEU A 257 -10.82 -9.81 -14.06
N PHE A 258 -11.57 -10.90 -13.89
CA PHE A 258 -12.20 -11.19 -12.59
C PHE A 258 -11.17 -11.49 -11.49
N ALA A 259 -10.09 -12.19 -11.82
CA ALA A 259 -9.00 -12.44 -10.88
C ALA A 259 -8.32 -11.11 -10.48
N ASP A 260 -8.05 -10.25 -11.46
CA ASP A 260 -7.48 -8.92 -11.26
C ASP A 260 -8.38 -8.04 -10.38
N ILE A 261 -9.71 -8.06 -10.61
CA ILE A 261 -10.69 -7.33 -9.79
C ILE A 261 -10.64 -7.82 -8.34
N ARG A 262 -10.68 -9.15 -8.10
CA ARG A 262 -10.62 -9.71 -6.74
C ARG A 262 -9.34 -9.29 -6.02
N MET A 263 -8.20 -9.38 -6.69
CA MET A 263 -6.91 -8.93 -6.13
C MET A 263 -6.87 -7.42 -5.88
N GLY A 264 -7.44 -6.63 -6.79
CA GLY A 264 -7.57 -5.18 -6.65
C GLY A 264 -8.40 -4.78 -5.42
N VAL A 265 -9.49 -5.50 -5.16
CA VAL A 265 -10.35 -5.27 -3.98
C VAL A 265 -9.60 -5.62 -2.69
N ILE A 266 -9.05 -6.84 -2.59
CA ILE A 266 -8.38 -7.33 -1.37
C ILE A 266 -7.18 -6.43 -1.02
N SER A 267 -6.38 -6.03 -2.01
CA SER A 267 -5.20 -5.19 -1.80
C SER A 267 -5.53 -3.79 -1.27
N ARG A 268 -6.70 -3.25 -1.61
CA ARG A 268 -7.17 -1.91 -1.19
C ARG A 268 -7.96 -1.94 0.12
N MET A 269 -8.65 -3.05 0.41
CA MET A 269 -9.56 -3.23 1.56
C MET A 269 -8.97 -2.79 2.90
N PHE A 270 -7.68 -3.05 3.13
CA PHE A 270 -7.00 -2.72 4.39
C PHE A 270 -6.15 -1.45 4.34
N ARG A 271 -5.94 -0.88 3.16
CA ARG A 271 -5.10 0.32 2.98
C ARG A 271 -5.91 1.60 2.96
N LEU A 272 -7.18 1.52 2.56
CA LEU A 272 -8.05 2.67 2.49
C LEU A 272 -8.49 3.07 3.90
N GLN A 273 -8.09 4.28 4.30
CA GLN A 273 -8.59 4.91 5.52
C GLN A 273 -9.58 6.01 5.14
N PRO A 274 -10.70 6.15 5.87
CA PRO A 274 -11.56 7.31 5.74
C PRO A 274 -10.73 8.59 5.89
N ALA A 275 -11.09 9.63 5.14
CA ALA A 275 -10.48 10.94 5.32
C ALA A 275 -10.66 11.35 6.80
N ARG A 276 -9.57 11.75 7.44
CA ARG A 276 -9.66 12.31 8.79
C ARG A 276 -10.48 13.60 8.71
N PRO A 277 -11.33 13.89 9.72
CA PRO A 277 -11.90 15.22 9.85
C PRO A 277 -10.75 16.23 9.76
N GLN A 278 -10.82 17.11 8.76
CA GLN A 278 -9.99 18.29 8.75
C GLN A 278 -10.57 19.16 9.85
N THR A 279 -9.87 19.28 10.97
CA THR A 279 -10.13 20.37 11.91
C THR A 279 -10.14 21.64 11.06
N ALA A 280 -11.28 22.32 10.98
CA ALA A 280 -11.40 23.61 10.33
C ALA A 280 -10.56 24.63 11.11
N GLY A 281 -9.24 24.55 10.91
CA GLY A 281 -8.31 25.62 11.16
C GLY A 281 -8.54 26.64 10.06
N VAL A 282 -9.05 27.79 10.47
CA VAL A 282 -9.09 29.01 9.70
C VAL A 282 -7.70 29.26 9.08
N GLU A 283 -7.71 29.69 7.82
CA GLU A 283 -6.60 30.18 6.97
C GLU A 283 -5.85 29.17 6.06
N GLY A 284 -6.00 29.42 4.75
CA GLY A 284 -5.05 28.97 3.74
C GLY A 284 -5.68 28.45 2.45
N GLN A 285 -6.46 29.29 1.73
CA GLN A 285 -6.66 29.09 0.30
C GLN A 285 -5.29 29.10 -0.40
N THR A 286 -4.68 27.94 -0.62
CA THR A 286 -3.69 27.80 -1.69
C THR A 286 -4.46 27.54 -2.98
N THR A 287 -4.77 28.64 -3.66
CA THR A 287 -4.97 28.69 -5.10
C THR A 287 -3.79 28.01 -5.80
N ALA A 288 -4.06 26.87 -6.43
CA ALA A 288 -3.17 26.27 -7.42
C ALA A 288 -3.92 26.12 -8.74
N LYS A 289 -3.78 27.15 -9.61
CA LYS A 289 -3.86 27.16 -11.08
C LYS A 289 -3.88 28.64 -11.50
N ALA A 290 -3.00 29.18 -12.34
CA ALA A 290 -2.19 28.58 -13.38
C ALA A 290 -0.96 29.46 -13.67
N GLU A 291 0.24 28.88 -13.65
CA GLU A 291 1.38 29.44 -14.38
C GLU A 291 1.35 28.87 -15.81
N ALA A 292 0.70 29.61 -16.70
CA ALA A 292 0.97 29.52 -18.13
C ALA A 292 2.29 30.25 -18.39
N GLY A 293 3.22 29.57 -19.05
CA GLY A 293 4.56 30.07 -19.31
C GLY A 293 4.58 31.39 -20.09
N GLN A 294 5.44 32.29 -19.64
CA GLN A 294 6.05 33.31 -20.49
C GLN A 294 7.58 33.21 -20.38
N PRO A 295 8.29 33.31 -21.51
CA PRO A 295 9.72 33.03 -21.57
C PRO A 295 10.54 34.18 -20.96
N ALA A 296 11.64 33.79 -20.32
CA ALA A 296 12.61 34.70 -19.75
C ALA A 296 13.50 35.35 -20.83
N LYS A 297 13.60 36.69 -20.72
CA LYS A 297 14.81 37.54 -20.82
C LYS A 297 15.35 37.86 -22.24
N PRO A 298 16.00 39.04 -22.47
CA PRO A 298 16.95 39.66 -21.53
C PRO A 298 16.90 41.18 -21.33
N ASP A 299 17.35 41.54 -20.14
CA ASP A 299 17.75 42.88 -19.70
C ASP A 299 19.05 43.28 -20.43
N ARG A 300 19.06 44.49 -21.02
CA ARG A 300 20.18 45.03 -21.78
C ARG A 300 20.48 46.44 -21.28
N ASN A 301 21.19 46.50 -20.16
CA ASN A 301 21.86 47.71 -19.70
C ASN A 301 23.10 47.95 -20.58
N GLN A 302 23.09 49.00 -21.41
CA GLN A 302 24.25 49.45 -22.19
C GLN A 302 24.78 50.76 -21.60
N ASP A 303 26.01 50.72 -21.08
CA ASP A 303 26.87 51.88 -20.95
C ASP A 303 27.96 51.84 -22.04
N LYS A 304 28.13 53.01 -22.68
CA LYS A 304 29.26 53.55 -23.48
C LYS A 304 29.85 52.77 -24.67
N GLY A 305 29.89 53.45 -25.82
CA GLY A 305 30.93 53.23 -26.84
C GLY A 305 30.70 53.92 -28.18
N LYS A 306 31.10 55.20 -28.30
CA LYS A 306 31.21 55.94 -29.58
C LYS A 306 31.97 55.13 -30.64
N LYS A 307 31.43 55.05 -31.87
CA LYS A 307 32.21 55.10 -33.13
C LYS A 307 31.31 55.26 -34.36
N LYS A 308 31.32 56.47 -34.95
CA LYS A 308 30.90 56.72 -36.34
C LYS A 308 31.88 55.99 -37.27
N ARG A 309 31.40 55.24 -38.26
CA ARG A 309 32.18 54.89 -39.45
C ARG A 309 31.47 55.31 -40.73
N HIS A 310 32.31 55.74 -41.64
CA HIS A 310 32.06 56.42 -42.89
C HIS A 310 31.31 55.59 -43.94
N LYS A 311 30.53 56.35 -44.70
CA LYS A 311 29.96 56.12 -46.03
C LYS A 311 31.02 55.76 -47.09
N LYS A 312 30.62 54.95 -48.07
CA LYS A 312 31.10 54.76 -49.47
C LYS A 312 31.23 53.24 -49.74
N ARG A 313 30.81 52.71 -50.88
CA ARG A 313 30.36 53.29 -52.14
C ARG A 313 29.53 52.24 -52.87
#